data_AF-A0A7C1Y9U7-F1
#
_entry.id   AF-A0A7C1Y9U7-F1
#
_cell.length_a   1.000
_cell.length_b   1.000
_cell.length_c   1.000
_cell.angle_alpha   90.00
_cell.angle_beta   90.00
_cell.angle_gamma   90.00
#
_symmetry.space_group_name_H-M   'P 1'
#
loop_
_entity.id
_entity.type
_entity.pdbx_description
1 polymer ?
#
loop_
_entity_poly.entity_id
_entity_poly.type
_entity_poly.pdbx_seq_one_letter_code
_entity_poly.pdbx_strand_id
1 'polypeptide(L)'
;MPDYKEFSKDEERIYDLEMGRLIERIKSGQSLKEACSSIEAEDDELRQIIADDGLKIVIAELHYNQGMDFEQVAYRLKTTVEQIEETNRIMIEDVMHTIKQKGGTIGNA
;
A
#
# COMPACT_ATOMS: atom_id res chain seq x y z
N MET A 1 -6.99 -2.76 -18.63
CA MET A 1 -6.55 -1.79 -17.60
C MET A 1 -6.87 -2.43 -16.26
N PRO A 2 -6.02 -2.34 -15.22
CA PRO A 2 -6.58 -2.49 -13.89
C PRO A 2 -7.65 -1.39 -13.75
N ASP A 3 -8.88 -1.78 -13.45
CA ASP A 3 -9.96 -0.84 -13.12
C ASP A 3 -9.57 -0.18 -11.80
N TYR A 4 -9.02 1.04 -11.87
CA TYR A 4 -8.81 1.84 -10.67
C TYR A 4 -10.18 2.35 -10.22
N LYS A 5 -10.52 2.11 -8.96
CA LYS A 5 -11.78 2.61 -8.39
C LYS A 5 -11.80 4.14 -8.47
N GLU A 6 -12.82 4.68 -9.12
CA GLU A 6 -13.11 6.12 -9.05
C GLU A 6 -13.81 6.40 -7.72
N PHE A 7 -13.13 7.11 -6.82
CA PHE A 7 -13.71 7.51 -5.55
C PHE A 7 -14.67 8.69 -5.73
N SER A 8 -15.80 8.64 -5.05
CA SER A 8 -16.59 9.84 -4.74
C SER A 8 -15.80 10.78 -3.83
N LYS A 9 -16.21 12.05 -3.76
CA LYS A 9 -15.55 13.04 -2.87
C LYS A 9 -15.59 12.63 -1.39
N ASP A 10 -16.64 11.94 -0.98
CA ASP A 10 -16.78 11.47 0.40
C ASP A 10 -15.84 10.29 0.67
N GLU A 11 -15.70 9.35 -0.27
CA GLU A 11 -14.74 8.25 -0.19
C GLU A 11 -13.29 8.75 -0.23
N GLU A 12 -12.97 9.73 -1.09
CA GLU A 12 -11.64 10.35 -1.16
C GLU A 12 -11.26 11.00 0.18
N ARG A 13 -12.21 11.73 0.79
CA ARG A 13 -12.00 12.33 2.11
C ARG A 13 -11.77 11.28 3.21
N ILE A 14 -12.48 10.16 3.16
CA ILE A 14 -12.30 9.05 4.11
C ILE A 14 -10.95 8.37 3.86
N TYR A 15 -10.60 8.12 2.60
CA TYR A 15 -9.33 7.54 2.20
C TYR A 15 -8.15 8.34 2.76
N ASP A 16 -8.09 9.64 2.47
CA ASP A 16 -6.98 10.49 2.92
C ASP A 16 -6.86 10.54 4.44
N LEU A 17 -8.00 10.65 5.14
CA LEU A 17 -8.05 10.70 6.60
C LEU A 17 -7.55 9.39 7.22
N GLU A 18 -8.09 8.26 6.77
CA GLU A 18 -7.76 6.95 7.32
C GLU A 18 -6.36 6.49 6.92
N MET A 19 -5.89 6.84 5.72
CA MET A 19 -4.52 6.60 5.29
C MET A 19 -3.53 7.33 6.22
N GLY A 20 -3.75 8.62 6.48
CA GLY A 20 -2.91 9.38 7.41
C GLY A 20 -2.89 8.75 8.81
N ARG A 21 -4.06 8.35 9.33
CA ARG A 21 -4.17 7.67 10.64
C ARG A 21 -3.45 6.32 10.64
N LEU A 22 -3.61 5.51 9.59
CA LEU A 22 -2.98 4.20 9.44
C LEU A 22 -1.46 4.30 9.51
N ILE A 23 -0.87 5.23 8.76
CA ILE A 23 0.58 5.44 8.75
C ILE A 23 1.09 5.87 10.14
N GLU A 24 0.40 6.79 10.82
CA GLU A 24 0.80 7.23 12.16
C GLU A 24 0.66 6.11 13.22
N ARG A 25 -0.40 5.29 13.13
CA ARG A 25 -0.56 4.09 13.96
C ARG A 25 0.63 3.12 13.81
N ILE A 26 1.06 2.85 12.58
CA ILE A 26 2.20 1.97 12.31
C ILE A 26 3.51 2.58 12.82
N LYS A 27 3.73 3.88 12.57
CA LYS A 27 4.90 4.62 13.08
C LYS A 27 4.96 4.62 14.61
N SER A 28 3.83 4.73 15.30
CA SER A 28 3.76 4.65 16.76
C SER A 28 3.96 3.23 17.34
N GLY A 29 4.10 2.20 16.50
CA GLY A 29 4.46 0.84 16.92
C GLY A 29 3.30 -0.15 17.02
N GLN A 30 2.11 0.22 16.54
CA GLN A 30 1.01 -0.73 16.37
C GLN A 30 1.39 -1.81 15.34
N SER A 31 0.87 -3.02 15.53
CA SER A 31 0.98 -4.06 14.50
C SER A 31 0.17 -3.67 13.27
N LEU A 32 0.55 -4.23 12.11
CA LEU A 32 -0.22 -4.07 10.87
C LEU A 32 -1.69 -4.43 11.07
N LYS A 33 -1.95 -5.57 11.73
CA LYS A 33 -3.31 -6.05 11.99
C LYS A 33 -4.13 -5.07 12.82
N GLU A 34 -3.57 -4.55 13.91
CA GLU A 34 -4.27 -3.58 14.79
C GLU A 34 -4.56 -2.27 14.03
N ALA A 35 -3.58 -1.79 13.28
CA ALA A 35 -3.68 -0.53 12.54
C ALA A 35 -4.75 -0.62 11.45
N CYS A 36 -4.78 -1.72 10.67
CA CYS A 36 -5.81 -1.95 9.65
C CYS A 36 -7.20 -2.20 10.25
N SER A 37 -7.29 -2.90 11.39
CA SER A 37 -8.56 -3.13 12.07
C SER A 37 -9.18 -1.85 12.65
N SER A 38 -8.39 -0.78 12.74
CA SER A 38 -8.81 0.54 13.24
C SER A 38 -9.25 1.49 12.11
N ILE A 39 -9.35 1.01 10.86
CA ILE A 39 -9.81 1.80 9.72
C ILE A 39 -11.32 2.01 9.83
N GLU A 40 -11.72 3.27 9.96
CA GLU A 40 -13.11 3.71 10.04
C GLU A 40 -13.65 4.04 8.64
N ALA A 41 -13.97 3.00 7.86
CA ALA A 41 -14.68 3.11 6.60
C ALA A 41 -15.92 2.19 6.60
N GLU A 42 -17.05 2.70 6.11
CA GLU A 42 -18.30 1.93 5.99
C GLU A 42 -18.23 0.91 4.85
N ASP A 43 -17.54 1.28 3.77
CA ASP A 43 -17.33 0.44 2.60
C ASP A 43 -16.14 -0.50 2.80
N ASP A 44 -16.40 -1.81 2.71
CA ASP A 44 -15.38 -2.85 2.90
C ASP A 44 -14.31 -2.82 1.80
N GLU A 45 -14.69 -2.46 0.58
CA GLU A 45 -13.75 -2.31 -0.53
C GLU A 45 -12.79 -1.14 -0.28
N LEU A 46 -13.30 0.03 0.11
CA LEU A 46 -12.48 1.19 0.47
C LEU A 46 -11.54 0.87 1.64
N ARG A 47 -12.04 0.17 2.67
CA ARG A 47 -11.21 -0.29 3.80
C ARG A 47 -10.06 -1.18 3.33
N GLN A 48 -10.33 -2.11 2.42
CA GLN A 48 -9.30 -2.99 1.87
C GLN A 48 -8.28 -2.22 1.05
N ILE A 49 -8.71 -1.27 0.20
CA ILE A 49 -7.83 -0.40 -0.58
C ILE A 49 -6.90 0.40 0.35
N ILE A 50 -7.43 1.03 1.39
CA ILE A 50 -6.63 1.78 2.37
C ILE A 50 -5.59 0.87 3.05
N ALA A 51 -5.99 -0.33 3.45
CA ALA A 51 -5.08 -1.28 4.11
C ALA A 51 -3.94 -1.72 3.19
N ASP A 52 -4.26 -2.07 1.93
CA ASP A 52 -3.29 -2.55 0.94
C ASP A 52 -2.31 -1.43 0.53
N ASP A 53 -2.82 -0.26 0.20
CA ASP A 53 -1.99 0.90 -0.16
C ASP A 53 -1.13 1.35 1.01
N GLY A 54 -1.68 1.35 2.23
CA GLY A 54 -0.93 1.69 3.44
C GLY A 54 0.25 0.75 3.66
N LEU A 55 0.06 -0.56 3.45
CA LEU A 55 1.16 -1.52 3.56
C LEU A 55 2.23 -1.28 2.49
N LYS A 56 1.85 -1.03 1.23
CA LYS A 56 2.78 -0.69 0.15
C LYS A 56 3.62 0.55 0.48
N ILE A 57 2.97 1.60 0.98
CA ILE A 57 3.64 2.86 1.39
C ILE A 57 4.65 2.59 2.51
N VAL A 58 4.25 1.82 3.53
CA VAL A 58 5.14 1.52 4.66
C VAL A 58 6.32 0.65 4.23
N ILE A 59 6.12 -0.34 3.37
CA ILE A 59 7.22 -1.13 2.81
C ILE A 59 8.16 -0.21 2.03
N ALA A 60 7.63 0.70 1.21
CA ALA A 60 8.47 1.63 0.47
C ALA A 60 9.31 2.51 1.40
N GLU A 61 8.73 2.99 2.49
CA GLU A 61 9.45 3.79 3.48
C GLU A 61 10.51 2.96 4.24
N LEU A 62 10.16 1.80 4.78
CA LEU A 62 11.06 1.02 5.64
C LEU A 62 12.14 0.28 4.83
N HIS A 63 11.76 -0.37 3.73
CA HIS A 63 12.69 -1.15 2.93
C HIS A 63 13.49 -0.26 1.97
N TYR A 64 12.81 0.50 1.11
CA TYR A 64 13.51 1.25 0.06
C TYR A 64 14.13 2.56 0.54
N ASN A 65 13.45 3.32 1.42
CA ASN A 65 13.97 4.59 1.91
C ASN A 65 14.94 4.40 3.11
N GLN A 66 14.60 3.53 4.08
CA GLN A 66 15.41 3.33 5.28
C GLN A 66 16.40 2.16 5.20
N GLY A 67 16.31 1.31 4.16
CA GLY A 67 17.26 0.22 3.92
C GLY A 67 17.08 -1.00 4.84
N MET A 68 15.91 -1.19 5.46
CA MET A 68 15.62 -2.38 6.26
C MET A 68 15.45 -3.61 5.36
N ASP A 69 15.91 -4.78 5.80
CA ASP A 69 15.57 -6.05 5.14
C ASP A 69 14.13 -6.51 5.45
N PHE A 70 13.63 -7.54 4.76
CA PHE A 70 12.23 -7.95 4.91
C PHE A 70 11.94 -8.57 6.28
N GLU A 71 12.92 -9.23 6.89
CA GLU A 71 12.83 -9.74 8.27
C GLU A 71 12.67 -8.60 9.28
N GLN A 72 13.42 -7.51 9.12
CA GLN A 72 13.32 -6.31 9.94
C GLN A 72 11.98 -5.60 9.74
N VAL A 73 11.49 -5.49 8.49
CA VAL A 73 10.18 -4.92 8.18
C VAL A 73 9.07 -5.76 8.82
N ALA A 74 9.10 -7.08 8.62
CA ALA A 74 8.12 -8.02 9.20
C ALA A 74 8.11 -7.94 10.73
N TYR A 75 9.29 -7.91 11.36
CA TYR A 75 9.43 -7.71 12.80
C TYR A 75 8.81 -6.38 13.25
N ARG A 76 9.11 -5.28 12.55
CA ARG A 76 8.62 -3.93 12.89
C ARG A 76 7.11 -3.80 12.77
N LEU A 77 6.52 -4.50 11.80
CA LEU A 77 5.08 -4.55 11.55
C LEU A 77 4.36 -5.65 12.31
N LYS A 78 5.10 -6.49 13.04
CA LYS A 78 4.61 -7.65 13.78
C LYS A 78 3.77 -8.57 12.88
N THR A 79 4.27 -8.82 11.67
CA THR A 79 3.68 -9.73 10.69
C THR A 79 4.71 -10.72 10.15
N THR A 80 4.35 -11.56 9.19
CA THR A 80 5.25 -12.56 8.59
C THR A 80 6.00 -11.98 7.39
N VAL A 81 7.19 -12.54 7.12
CA VAL A 81 8.03 -12.14 5.99
C VAL A 81 7.32 -12.42 4.66
N GLU A 82 6.58 -13.54 4.58
CA GLU A 82 5.84 -13.92 3.37
C GLU A 82 4.81 -12.85 2.97
N GLN A 83 4.16 -12.21 3.94
CA GLN A 83 3.21 -11.12 3.64
C GLN A 83 3.93 -9.88 3.08
N ILE A 84 5.13 -9.58 3.57
CA ILE A 84 5.95 -8.47 3.06
C ILE A 84 6.44 -8.76 1.64
N GLU A 85 6.95 -9.97 1.41
CA GLU A 85 7.41 -10.41 0.09
C GLU A 85 6.29 -10.39 -0.95
N GLU A 86 5.11 -10.90 -0.58
CA GLU A 86 3.94 -10.92 -1.46
C GLU A 86 3.48 -9.51 -1.82
N THR A 87 3.41 -8.61 -0.85
CA THR A 87 3.04 -7.21 -1.10
C THR A 87 4.08 -6.52 -1.99
N ASN A 88 5.36 -6.77 -1.72
CA ASN A 88 6.46 -6.25 -2.54
C ASN A 88 6.39 -6.77 -3.98
N ARG A 89 6.07 -8.05 -4.18
CA ARG A 89 5.87 -8.64 -5.52
C ARG A 89 4.77 -7.90 -6.29
N ILE A 90 3.63 -7.63 -5.64
CA ILE A 90 2.53 -6.86 -6.23
C ILE A 90 3.00 -5.45 -6.62
N MET A 91 3.75 -4.76 -5.75
CA MET A 91 4.31 -3.43 -6.06
C MET A 91 5.20 -3.44 -7.31
N ILE A 92 6.07 -4.45 -7.46
CA ILE A 92 6.92 -4.59 -8.64
C ILE A 92 6.09 -4.87 -9.90
N GLU A 93 5.06 -5.71 -9.81
CA GLU A 93 4.15 -5.99 -10.93
C GLU A 93 3.41 -4.72 -11.39
N ASP A 94 2.93 -3.90 -10.45
CA ASP A 94 2.26 -2.62 -10.72
C ASP A 94 3.20 -1.65 -11.49
N VAL A 95 4.45 -1.54 -11.05
CA VAL A 95 5.48 -0.71 -11.73
C VAL A 95 5.77 -1.25 -13.13
N MET A 96 5.93 -2.56 -13.28
CA MET A 96 6.22 -3.19 -14.57
C MET A 96 5.06 -3.03 -15.58
N HIS A 97 3.81 -3.09 -15.12
CA HIS A 97 2.65 -2.79 -15.95
C HIS A 97 2.65 -1.33 -16.43
N THR A 98 3.01 -0.39 -15.56
CA THR A 98 3.10 1.03 -15.91
C THR A 98 4.19 1.29 -16.97
N ILE A 99 5.35 0.64 -16.85
CA ILE A 99 6.46 0.77 -17.82
C ILE A 99 6.07 0.18 -19.19
N LYS A 100 5.48 -1.03 -19.21
CA LYS A 100 5.05 -1.69 -20.46
C LYS A 100 4.02 -0.86 -21.23
N GLN A 101 3.14 -0.15 -20.53
CA GLN A 101 2.16 0.72 -21.18
C GLN A 101 2.77 2.02 -21.74
N LYS A 102 3.76 2.63 -21.06
CA LYS A 102 4.47 3.81 -21.58
C LYS A 102 5.41 3.48 -22.76
N GLY A 103 5.85 2.22 -22.90
CA GLY A 103 6.68 1.75 -24.01
C GLY A 103 5.94 1.50 -25.34
N GLY A 104 4.61 1.67 -25.40
CA GLY A 104 3.78 1.36 -26.57
C GLY A 104 3.52 2.53 -27.53
N THR A 105 4.10 3.72 -27.33
CA THR A 105 3.85 4.89 -28.20
C THR A 105 5.11 5.68 -28.52
N ILE A 106 6.16 4.98 -28.96
CA ILE A 106 7.27 5.64 -29.68
C ILE A 106 7.61 4.77 -30.89
N GLY A 107 7.22 5.24 -32.07
CA GLY A 107 7.66 4.70 -33.35
C GLY A 107 6.55 4.11 -34.21
N ASN A 108 5.90 4.95 -35.00
CA ASN A 108 5.91 4.76 -36.44
C ASN A 108 6.05 6.13 -37.09
N ALA A 109 7.20 6.31 -37.74
CA ALA A 109 7.49 7.38 -38.68
C ALA A 109 6.66 7.22 -39.96
#